data_AF-A0A2E2UWS4-F1
#
_entry.id   AF-A0A2E2UWS4-F1
#
_cell.length_a   1.000
_cell.length_b   1.000
_cell.length_c   1.000
_cell.angle_alpha   90.00
_cell.angle_beta   90.00
_cell.angle_gamma   90.00
#
_symmetry.space_group_name_H-M   'P 1'
#
loop_
_entity.id
_entity.type
_entity.pdbx_description
1 polymer ?
#
loop_
_entity_poly.entity_id
_entity_poly.type
_entity_poly.pdbx_seq_one_letter_code
_entity_poly.pdbx_strand_id
1 'polypeptide(L)' 'MATINQLTRKKRRDPVRKSKTGALETGFNKIKNQPNRYFSPFKRGVCTRV' A
#
# COMPACT_ATOMS: atom_id res chain seq x y z
N MET A 1 -31.47 4.57 0.70
CA MET A 1 -30.84 5.85 0.30
C MET A 1 -30.45 6.60 1.56
N ALA A 2 -29.23 7.14 1.66
CA ALA A 2 -28.84 7.92 2.84
C ALA A 2 -29.33 9.36 2.70
N THR A 3 -29.85 9.97 3.77
CA THR A 3 -30.27 11.37 3.79
C THR A 3 -29.06 12.31 3.91
N ILE A 4 -29.21 13.58 3.53
CA ILE A 4 -28.12 14.57 3.60
C ILE A 4 -27.56 14.65 5.03
N ASN A 5 -28.44 14.73 6.04
CA ASN A 5 -28.05 14.74 7.46
C ASN A 5 -27.25 13.50 7.91
N GLN A 6 -27.49 12.33 7.29
CA GLN A 6 -26.71 11.13 7.57
C GLN A 6 -25.30 11.22 6.96
N LEU A 7 -25.16 11.82 5.78
CA LEU A 7 -23.86 12.03 5.13
C LEU A 7 -23.03 13.12 5.84
N THR A 8 -23.67 14.15 6.38
CA THR A 8 -22.99 15.18 7.20
C THR A 8 -22.45 14.59 8.49
N ARG A 9 -23.21 13.69 9.15
CA ARG A 9 -22.78 13.02 10.39
C ARG A 9 -21.80 11.88 10.14
N LYS A 10 -21.96 11.12 9.05
CA LYS A 10 -21.12 9.98 8.66
C LYS A 10 -20.71 10.10 7.20
N LYS A 11 -19.46 10.54 6.97
CA LYS A 11 -18.87 10.60 5.63
C LYS A 11 -18.74 9.20 5.04
N ARG A 12 -19.04 9.08 3.74
CA ARG A 12 -18.68 7.87 2.98
C ARG A 12 -17.16 7.75 2.92
N ARG A 13 -16.66 6.52 3.00
CA ARG A 13 -15.24 6.19 2.88
C ARG A 13 -15.10 5.08 1.86
N ASP A 14 -14.13 5.21 0.98
CA ASP A 14 -13.78 4.14 0.06
C ASP A 14 -13.10 2.99 0.82
N PRO A 15 -13.41 1.73 0.50
CA PRO A 15 -12.76 0.60 1.12
C PRO A 15 -11.27 0.55 0.75
N VAL A 16 -10.43 0.16 1.72
CA VAL A 16 -8.99 0.00 1.47
C VAL A 16 -8.76 -1.21 0.57
N ARG A 17 -8.08 -0.99 -0.56
CA ARG A 17 -7.67 -2.07 -1.47
C ARG A 17 -6.22 -2.48 -1.20
N LYS A 18 -5.98 -3.79 -1.18
CA LYS A 18 -4.63 -4.37 -1.12
C LYS A 18 -4.09 -4.62 -2.52
N SER A 19 -2.82 -4.30 -2.76
CA SER A 19 -2.12 -4.64 -4.00
C SER A 19 -1.74 -6.12 -4.01
N LYS A 20 -1.78 -6.75 -5.19
CA LYS A 20 -1.28 -8.12 -5.38
C LYS A 20 0.26 -8.16 -5.38
N THR A 21 0.91 -7.01 -5.58
CA THR A 21 2.36 -6.88 -5.80
C THR A 21 2.99 -5.91 -4.80
N GLY A 22 2.65 -6.03 -3.50
CA GLY A 22 3.16 -5.13 -2.46
C GLY A 22 4.70 -5.10 -2.34
N ALA A 23 5.38 -6.20 -2.66
CA ALA A 23 6.84 -6.26 -2.71
C ALA A 23 7.45 -5.33 -3.77
N LEU A 24 6.76 -5.06 -4.88
CA LEU A 24 7.24 -4.16 -5.93
C LEU A 24 7.01 -2.68 -5.59
N GLU A 25 6.07 -2.39 -4.70
CA GLU A 25 5.70 -1.03 -4.26
C GLU A 25 6.50 -0.53 -3.04
N THR A 26 7.21 -1.43 -2.36
CA THR A 26 7.90 -1.15 -1.08
C THR A 26 9.37 -1.54 -1.12
N GLY A 27 10.25 -0.70 -0.60
CA GLY A 27 11.66 -1.02 -0.42
C GLY A 27 12.13 -0.72 1.00
N PHE A 28 13.45 -0.74 1.18
CA PHE A 28 14.07 -0.47 2.45
C PHE A 28 15.16 0.59 2.32
N ASN A 29 15.08 1.63 3.13
CA ASN A 29 16.11 2.64 3.24
C ASN A 29 17.10 2.23 4.32
N LYS A 30 18.32 1.82 3.91
CA LYS A 30 19.38 1.38 4.83
C LYS A 30 19.93 2.51 5.70
N ILE A 31 20.00 3.74 5.18
CA ILE A 31 20.55 4.91 5.90
C ILE A 31 19.65 5.25 7.09
N LYS A 32 18.32 5.21 6.88
CA LYS A 32 17.32 5.52 7.91
C LYS A 32 16.80 4.29 8.65
N ASN A 33 17.28 3.10 8.29
CA ASN A 33 16.82 1.81 8.79
C ASN A 33 15.28 1.67 8.81
N GLN A 34 14.61 2.12 7.74
CA GLN A 34 13.15 2.16 7.67
C GLN A 34 12.62 1.74 6.30
N PRO A 35 11.38 1.20 6.22
CA PRO A 35 10.73 0.95 4.94
C PRO A 35 10.50 2.26 4.17
N ASN A 36 10.61 2.20 2.84
CA ASN A 36 10.21 3.29 1.95
C ASN A 36 9.21 2.78 0.90
N ARG A 37 8.36 3.66 0.37
CA ARG A 37 7.39 3.32 -0.68
C ARG A 37 7.82 3.95 -1.99
N TYR A 38 7.98 3.13 -3.01
CA TYR A 38 8.22 3.55 -4.39
C TYR A 38 7.87 2.41 -5.33
N PHE A 39 7.29 2.75 -6.49
CA PHE A 39 6.95 1.78 -7.51
C PHE A 39 8.20 1.34 -8.27
N SER A 40 8.28 0.05 -8.56
CA SER A 40 9.35 -0.52 -9.37
C SER A 40 8.78 -1.61 -10.27
N PRO A 41 9.11 -1.64 -11.58
CA PRO A 41 8.62 -2.66 -12.49
C PRO A 41 9.18 -4.05 -12.16
N PHE A 42 10.38 -4.14 -11.58
CA PHE A 42 11.01 -5.39 -11.14
C PHE A 42 12.04 -5.10 -10.04
N LYS A 43 12.27 -6.07 -9.13
CA LYS A 43 13.31 -5.99 -8.10
C LYS A 43 14.24 -7.18 -8.17
N ARG A 44 15.54 -6.93 -8.03
CA ARG A 44 16.58 -7.97 -8.00
C ARG A 44 16.50 -8.75 -6.67
N GLY A 45 16.73 -10.06 -6.73
CA GLY A 45 16.77 -10.94 -5.58
C GLY A 45 17.66 -12.16 -5.85
N VAL A 46 18.06 -12.85 -4.78
CA VAL A 46 18.87 -14.07 -4.83
C VAL A 46 18.00 -15.23 -4.34
N CYS A 47 18.10 -16.39 -4.99
CA CYS A 47 17.39 -17.60 -4.57
C CYS A 47 18.03 -18.19 -3.30
N THR A 48 17.25 -18.44 -2.26
CA THR A 48 17.76 -18.99 -0.98
C THR A 48 17.56 -20.50 -0.86
N ARG A 49 16.62 -21.07 -1.60
CA ARG A 49 16.35 -22.51 -1.65
C ARG A 49 15.81 -22.87 -3.03
N VAL A 50 16.34 -23.95 -3.58
CA VAL A 50 15.87 -24.57 -4.83
C VAL A 50 14.98 -25.77 -4.53
#